data_AF-A0A925W7B3-F1
#
_entry.id   AF-A0A925W7B3-F1
#
_cell.length_a   1.000
_cell.length_b   1.000
_cell.length_c   1.000
_cell.angle_alpha   90.00
_cell.angle_beta   90.00
_cell.angle_gamma   90.00
#
_symmetry.space_group_name_H-M   'P 1'
#
loop_
_entity.id
_entity.type
_entity.pdbx_description
1 polymer ?
#
loop_
_entity_poly.entity_id
_entity_poly.type
_entity_poly.pdbx_seq_one_letter_code
_entity_poly.pdbx_strand_id
1 'polypeptide(L)' 'MIGGLDLASALPRDLDTFRYPGSLITSPDTEGVSWLVLRHHRSLSSATVDAFR' A
#
# COMPACT_ATOMS: atom_id res chain seq x y z
N MET A 1 -15.35 -22.08 -6.39
CA MET A 1 -15.16 -20.73 -6.96
C MET A 1 -14.24 -19.95 -6.04
N ILE A 2 -13.05 -19.58 -6.50
CA ILE A 2 -12.22 -18.59 -5.81
C ILE A 2 -12.89 -17.24 -6.03
N GLY A 3 -13.49 -16.67 -4.98
CA GLY A 3 -14.10 -15.34 -5.05
C GLY A 3 -13.03 -14.32 -5.43
N GLY A 4 -13.31 -13.50 -6.44
CA GLY A 4 -12.39 -12.45 -6.87
C GLY A 4 -12.19 -11.44 -5.74
N LEU A 5 -10.94 -11.21 -5.34
CA LEU A 5 -10.59 -10.19 -4.37
C LEU A 5 -10.64 -8.81 -5.05
N ASP A 6 -11.51 -7.93 -4.59
CA ASP A 6 -11.50 -6.53 -5.01
C ASP A 6 -10.41 -5.75 -4.25
N LEU A 7 -9.25 -5.58 -4.89
CA LEU A 7 -8.12 -4.85 -4.34
C LEU A 7 -8.39 -3.34 -4.20
N ALA A 8 -9.27 -2.76 -5.01
CA ALA A 8 -9.57 -1.34 -4.93
C ALA A 8 -10.30 -1.01 -3.62
N SER A 9 -11.07 -1.96 -3.08
CA SER A 9 -11.75 -1.81 -1.79
C SER A 9 -10.81 -1.58 -0.60
N ALA A 10 -9.53 -1.97 -0.74
CA ALA A 10 -8.48 -1.78 0.27
C ALA A 10 -7.92 -0.35 0.30
N LEU A 11 -8.17 0.46 -0.72
CA LEU A 11 -7.67 1.84 -0.81
C LEU A 11 -8.64 2.83 -0.15
N PRO A 12 -8.18 3.99 0.36
CA PRO A 12 -9.05 5.13 0.67
C PRO A 12 -9.79 5.62 -0.58
N ARG A 13 -10.91 6.34 -0.38
CA ARG A 13 -11.65 6.97 -1.49
C ARG A 13 -10.87 8.13 -2.10
N ASP A 14 -10.15 8.87 -1.27
CA ASP A 14 -9.27 9.95 -1.68
C ASP A 14 -7.86 9.40 -1.93
N LEU A 15 -7.35 9.61 -3.13
CA LEU A 15 -6.09 9.07 -3.63
C LEU A 15 -5.00 10.14 -3.76
N ASP A 16 -5.14 11.28 -3.09
CA ASP A 16 -4.08 12.27 -2.99
C ASP A 16 -2.77 11.63 -2.51
N THR A 17 -1.68 11.94 -3.22
CA THR A 17 -0.39 11.27 -3.06
C THR A 17 0.74 12.25 -2.81
N PHE A 18 1.67 11.85 -1.94
CA PHE A 18 3.03 12.34 -2.01
C PHE A 18 3.79 11.50 -3.05
N ARG A 19 4.58 12.17 -3.90
CA ARG A 19 5.29 11.54 -5.01
C ARG A 19 6.76 11.88 -4.95
N TYR A 20 7.62 10.87 -5.07
CA TYR A 20 9.05 11.07 -5.10
C TYR A 20 9.77 9.94 -5.85
N PRO A 21 10.89 10.23 -6.53
CA PRO A 21 11.78 9.19 -7.04
C PRO A 21 12.50 8.50 -5.88
N GLY A 22 12.71 7.20 -5.98
CA GLY A 22 13.44 6.42 -4.98
C GLY A 22 13.91 5.08 -5.53
N SER A 23 14.07 4.12 -4.62
CA SER A 23 14.56 2.77 -4.91
C SER A 23 13.57 1.71 -4.46
N LEU A 24 13.80 0.46 -4.87
CA LEU A 24 13.21 -0.69 -4.18
C LEU A 24 13.68 -0.70 -2.72
N ILE A 25 12.81 -1.17 -1.81
CA ILE A 25 13.10 -1.25 -0.37
C ILE A 25 13.65 -2.62 0.06
N THR A 26 14.03 -3.44 -0.92
CA THR A 26 14.64 -4.76 -0.74
C THR A 26 15.72 -4.94 -1.78
N SER A 27 16.82 -5.60 -1.39
CA SER A 27 17.95 -5.89 -2.27
C SER A 27 17.49 -6.41 -3.64
N PRO A 28 18.04 -5.87 -4.75
CA PRO A 28 19.26 -5.06 -4.85
C PRO A 28 19.04 -3.53 -4.76
N ASP A 29 17.96 -3.05 -4.15
CA ASP A 29 17.72 -1.62 -3.88
C ASP A 29 17.77 -0.75 -5.15
N THR A 30 17.31 -1.32 -6.28
CA THR A 30 17.37 -0.67 -7.60
C THR A 30 16.69 0.70 -7.57
N GLU A 31 17.42 1.72 -8.03
CA GLU A 31 16.95 3.11 -8.16
C GLU A 31 15.99 3.30 -9.36
N GLY A 32 15.41 4.50 -9.47
CA GLY A 32 14.52 4.88 -10.58
C GLY A 32 13.05 4.52 -10.36
N VAL A 33 12.69 4.07 -9.16
CA VAL A 33 11.31 3.78 -8.77
C VAL A 33 10.56 5.08 -8.54
N SER A 34 9.37 5.23 -9.11
CA SER A 34 8.44 6.32 -8.77
C SER A 34 7.54 5.88 -7.62
N TRP A 35 7.76 6.42 -6.43
CA TRP A 35 6.93 6.13 -5.25
C TRP A 35 5.69 7.01 -5.22
N LEU A 36 4.55 6.38 -4.89
CA LEU A 36 3.29 7.06 -4.60
C LEU A 36 2.85 6.63 -3.20
N VAL A 37 2.85 7.59 -2.26
CA VAL A 37 2.38 7.35 -0.88
C VAL A 37 1.05 8.05 -0.71
N LEU A 38 -0.01 7.27 -0.45
CA LEU A 38 -1.35 7.80 -0.21
C LEU A 38 -1.36 8.65 1.06
N ARG A 39 -1.90 9.87 0.95
CA ARG A 39 -2.02 10.82 2.06
C ARG A 39 -3.07 10.37 3.09
N HIS A 40 -4.13 9.76 2.62
CA HIS A 40 -5.24 9.29 3.45
C HIS A 40 -5.05 7.82 3.85
N HIS A 41 -5.28 7.51 5.12
CA HIS A 41 -5.11 6.16 5.66
C HIS A 41 -6.45 5.42 5.77
N ARG A 42 -6.37 4.09 5.82
CA ARG A 42 -7.49 3.22 6.18
C ARG A 42 -7.27 2.72 7.61
N SER A 43 -8.32 2.74 8.40
CA SER A 43 -8.30 2.11 9.72
C SER A 43 -8.41 0.60 9.59
N LEU A 44 -7.59 -0.13 10.35
CA LEU A 44 -7.64 -1.58 10.48
C LEU A 44 -7.92 -1.94 11.93
N SER A 45 -8.58 -3.08 12.15
CA SER A 45 -8.80 -3.60 13.51
C SER A 45 -7.50 -4.13 14.11
N SER A 46 -7.35 -4.07 15.44
CA SER A 46 -6.20 -4.65 16.13
C SER A 46 -6.07 -6.15 15.85
N ALA A 47 -7.17 -6.90 15.87
CA ALA A 47 -7.19 -8.33 15.59
C ALA A 47 -6.64 -8.66 14.19
N THR A 48 -6.91 -7.82 13.18
CA THR A 48 -6.35 -7.98 11.83
C THR A 48 -4.84 -7.77 11.82
N VAL A 49 -4.35 -6.74 12.53
CA VAL A 49 -2.91 -6.45 12.65
C VAL A 49 -2.20 -7.60 13.38
N ASP A 50 -2.81 -8.11 14.46
CA ASP A 50 -2.25 -9.19 15.27
C ASP A 50 -2.16 -10.51 14.49
N ALA A 51 -3.13 -10.79 13.61
CA ALA A 51 -3.10 -11.96 12.74
C ALA A 51 -2.07 -11.87 11.60
N PHE A 52 -1.60 -10.68 11.26
CA PHE A 52 -0.63 -10.45 10.18
C PHE A 52 0.84 -10.48 10.66
N ARG A 53 1.09 -10.12 11.93
CA ARG A 53 2.43 -10.12 12.53
C ARG A 53 3.02 -11.52 12.59
#